data_AF-A0A3N5M3H2-F1
#
_entry.id   AF-A0A3N5M3H2-F1
#
_cell.length_a   1.000
_cell.length_b   1.000
_cell.length_c   1.000
_cell.angle_alpha   90.00
_cell.angle_beta   90.00
_cell.angle_gamma   90.00
#
_symmetry.space_group_name_H-M   'P 1'
#
loop_
_entity.id
_entity.type
_entity.pdbx_description
1 polymer ?
#
loop_
_entity_poly.entity_id
_entity_poly.type
_entity_poly.pdbx_seq_one_letter_code
_entity_poly.pdbx_strand_id
1 'polypeptide(L)'
;MIDMAECAQFRQSVEVDVPPSVANEEWTRFVFYSLYYGNRLDAEPDDGFVRLEGIGDVRTRVTVDLNFCSDWQDIEDKGEIARIEKDLGVKLARYKRFVEQRQAA
;
A
#
# COMPACT_ATOMS: atom_id res chain seq x y z
N MET A 1 29.27 20.23 -3.79
CA MET A 1 27.92 20.32 -3.21
C MET A 1 27.46 18.89 -3.07
N ILE A 2 27.18 18.45 -1.85
CA ILE A 2 26.70 17.08 -1.60
C ILE A 2 25.27 17.07 -2.13
N ASP A 3 25.03 16.36 -3.24
CA ASP A 3 23.69 16.04 -3.70
C ASP A 3 23.01 15.29 -2.55
N MET A 4 22.04 15.92 -1.89
CA MET A 4 21.15 15.17 -1.04
C MET A 4 20.25 14.38 -1.98
N ALA A 5 20.50 13.08 -2.08
CA ALA A 5 19.54 12.18 -2.70
C ALA A 5 18.16 12.41 -2.06
N GLU A 6 17.24 12.99 -2.82
CA GLU A 6 15.89 13.27 -2.37
C GLU A 6 15.15 11.93 -2.24
N CYS A 7 14.96 11.45 -1.01
CA CYS A 7 14.08 10.30 -0.79
C CYS A 7 12.62 10.73 -1.07
N ALA A 8 11.97 10.11 -2.05
CA ALA A 8 10.55 10.28 -2.28
C ALA A 8 9.77 9.34 -1.35
N GLN A 9 9.11 9.92 -0.35
CA GLN A 9 8.23 9.18 0.56
C GLN A 9 6.77 9.38 0.16
N PHE A 10 6.10 8.29 -0.17
CA PHE A 10 4.67 8.29 -0.44
C PHE A 10 3.93 7.63 0.70
N ARG A 11 2.91 8.33 1.21
CA ARG A 11 2.00 7.80 2.21
C ARG A 11 0.60 7.90 1.70
N GLN A 12 -0.07 6.77 1.59
CA GLN A 12 -1.49 6.73 1.25
C GLN A 12 -2.24 5.82 2.21
N SER A 13 -3.47 6.21 2.52
CA SER A 13 -4.29 5.50 3.49
C SER A 13 -5.71 5.30 2.99
N VAL A 14 -6.32 4.21 3.41
CA VAL A 14 -7.73 3.92 3.19
C VAL A 14 -8.37 3.43 4.49
N GLU A 15 -9.62 3.80 4.71
CA GLU A 15 -10.43 3.31 5.83
C GLU A 15 -11.33 2.18 5.38
N VAL A 16 -11.31 1.08 6.14
CA VAL A 16 -12.13 -0.12 5.95
C VAL A 16 -12.92 -0.40 7.23
N ASP A 17 -14.18 -0.80 7.09
CA ASP A 17 -15.10 -1.03 8.23
C ASP A 17 -14.93 -2.43 8.84
N VAL A 18 -13.68 -2.81 9.12
CA VAL A 18 -13.29 -4.02 9.86
C VAL A 18 -12.32 -3.68 11.00
N PRO A 19 -12.26 -4.48 12.08
CA PRO A 19 -11.22 -4.34 13.10
C PRO A 19 -9.82 -4.68 12.56
N PRO A 20 -8.73 -4.23 13.22
CA PRO A 20 -7.37 -4.35 12.68
C PRO A 20 -6.91 -5.78 12.39
N SER A 21 -7.34 -6.75 13.19
CA SER A 21 -7.02 -8.16 12.98
C SER A 21 -7.56 -8.67 11.64
N VAL A 22 -8.83 -8.37 11.35
CA VAL A 22 -9.49 -8.74 10.09
C VAL A 22 -8.90 -7.95 8.92
N ALA A 23 -8.63 -6.66 9.10
CA ALA A 23 -7.97 -5.84 8.09
C ALA A 23 -6.62 -6.45 7.66
N ASN A 24 -5.82 -6.92 8.62
CA ASN A 24 -4.52 -7.54 8.37
C ASN A 24 -4.63 -8.89 7.63
N GLU A 25 -5.59 -9.73 8.02
CA GLU A 25 -5.86 -11.00 7.32
C GLU A 25 -6.31 -10.77 5.88
N GLU A 26 -7.24 -9.84 5.66
CA GLU A 26 -7.74 -9.52 4.32
C GLU A 26 -6.68 -8.81 3.48
N TRP A 27 -5.79 -8.01 4.09
CA TRP A 27 -4.64 -7.42 3.39
C TRP A 27 -3.70 -8.51 2.86
N THR A 28 -3.35 -9.48 3.71
CA THR A 28 -2.52 -10.62 3.33
C THR A 28 -3.14 -11.38 2.17
N ARG A 29 -4.44 -11.69 2.26
CA ARG A 29 -5.18 -12.35 1.17
C ARG A 29 -5.19 -11.53 -0.11
N PHE A 30 -5.45 -10.24 -0.02
CA PHE A 30 -5.46 -9.32 -1.16
C PHE A 30 -4.10 -9.28 -1.87
N VAL A 31 -3.00 -9.23 -1.13
CA VAL A 31 -1.63 -9.32 -1.68
C VAL A 31 -1.43 -10.65 -2.39
N PHE A 32 -1.78 -11.78 -1.77
CA PHE A 32 -1.70 -13.09 -2.41
C PHE A 32 -2.52 -13.14 -3.72
N TYR A 33 -3.79 -12.75 -3.70
CA TYR A 33 -4.62 -12.69 -4.90
C TYR A 33 -4.01 -11.77 -5.97
N SER A 34 -3.49 -10.60 -5.58
CA SER A 34 -2.88 -9.66 -6.52
C SER A 34 -1.60 -10.20 -7.17
N LEU A 35 -0.78 -10.94 -6.42
CA LEU A 35 0.43 -11.60 -6.91
C LEU A 35 0.12 -12.76 -7.87
N TYR A 36 -0.88 -13.59 -7.55
CA TYR A 36 -1.28 -14.72 -8.38
C TYR A 36 -1.99 -14.31 -9.69
N TYR A 37 -2.68 -13.16 -9.69
CA TYR A 37 -3.45 -12.68 -10.86
C TYR A 37 -2.79 -11.54 -11.64
N GLY A 38 -1.46 -11.37 -11.53
CA GLY A 38 -0.69 -10.50 -12.43
C GLY A 38 -0.72 -9.00 -12.14
N ASN A 39 -1.12 -8.57 -10.93
CA ASN A 39 -0.94 -7.18 -10.47
C ASN A 39 0.31 -7.09 -9.57
N ARG A 40 1.47 -7.53 -10.07
CA ARG A 40 2.75 -7.30 -9.39
C ARG A 40 2.95 -5.78 -9.25
N LEU A 41 3.11 -5.30 -8.02
CA LEU A 41 4.05 -4.20 -7.80
C LEU A 41 5.39 -4.92 -7.85
N ASP A 42 6.34 -4.47 -8.66
CA ASP A 42 7.72 -4.98 -8.62
C ASP A 42 8.48 -4.47 -7.38
N ALA A 43 7.74 -4.15 -6.31
CA ALA A 43 8.27 -3.79 -5.01
C ALA A 43 8.43 -5.07 -4.18
N GLU A 44 9.63 -5.32 -3.69
CA GLU A 44 9.92 -6.38 -2.73
C GLU A 44 9.08 -6.16 -1.45
N PRO A 45 8.79 -7.22 -0.66
CA PRO A 45 8.02 -7.10 0.59
C PRO A 45 8.56 -6.06 1.58
N ASP A 46 9.82 -5.68 1.43
CA ASP A 46 10.57 -4.78 2.30
C ASP A 46 10.59 -3.32 1.77
N ASP A 47 10.11 -3.06 0.55
CA ASP A 47 10.11 -1.73 -0.10
C ASP A 47 8.97 -0.81 0.37
N GLY A 48 8.08 -1.34 1.23
CA GLY A 48 6.96 -0.59 1.76
C GLY A 48 6.50 -1.10 3.12
N PHE A 49 6.15 -0.18 4.01
CA PHE A 49 5.63 -0.52 5.33
C PHE A 49 4.11 -0.32 5.37
N VAL A 50 3.37 -1.33 5.83
CA VAL A 50 1.91 -1.25 6.02
C VAL A 50 1.59 -1.07 7.50
N ARG A 51 0.83 -0.03 7.81
CA ARG A 51 0.34 0.28 9.16
C ARG A 51 -1.17 0.10 9.22
N LEU A 52 -1.63 -0.57 10.27
CA LEU A 52 -3.05 -0.76 10.56
C LEU A 52 -3.38 -0.07 11.88
N GLU A 53 -4.16 0.99 11.81
CA GLU A 53 -4.57 1.79 12.97
C GLU A 53 -6.06 1.58 13.21
N GLY A 54 -6.44 1.05 14.37
CA GLY A 54 -7.84 0.93 14.76
C GLY A 54 -8.48 2.31 14.97
N ILE A 55 -9.67 2.51 14.40
CA ILE A 55 -10.51 3.69 14.61
C ILE A 55 -11.79 3.20 15.29
N GLY A 56 -11.81 3.23 16.62
CA GLY A 56 -12.85 2.57 17.42
C GLY A 56 -12.76 1.04 17.30
N ASP A 57 -13.88 0.35 17.52
CA ASP A 57 -13.91 -1.12 17.62
C ASP A 57 -14.14 -1.83 16.28
N VAL A 58 -14.58 -1.10 15.25
CA VAL A 58 -15.11 -1.70 14.00
C VAL A 58 -14.46 -1.19 12.74
N ARG A 59 -13.56 -0.21 12.81
CA ARG A 59 -12.93 0.39 11.64
C ARG A 59 -11.41 0.37 11.77
N THR A 60 -10.74 0.26 10.65
CA THR A 60 -9.28 0.31 10.56
C THR A 60 -8.87 1.26 9.45
N ARG A 61 -7.88 2.11 9.73
CA ARG A 61 -7.13 2.84 8.72
C ARG A 61 -5.91 2.01 8.33
N VAL A 62 -5.86 1.62 7.07
CA VAL A 62 -4.72 0.92 6.47
C VAL A 62 -3.91 1.96 5.72
N THR A 63 -2.67 2.16 6.16
CA THR A 63 -1.72 3.11 5.57
C THR A 63 -0.56 2.34 4.96
N VAL A 64 -0.19 2.66 3.74
CA VAL A 64 1.01 2.14 3.07
C VAL A 64 1.98 3.29 2.90
N ASP A 65 3.18 3.10 3.44
CA ASP A 65 4.34 3.97 3.27
C ASP A 65 5.29 3.32 2.25
N LEU A 66 5.51 3.97 1.11
CA LEU A 66 6.56 3.59 0.16
C LEU A 66 7.70 4.59 0.29
N ASN A 67 8.93 4.10 0.49
CA ASN A 67 10.12 4.94 0.62
C ASN A 67 11.07 4.65 -0.55
N PHE A 68 11.19 5.58 -1.49
CA PHE A 68 12.19 5.52 -2.55
C PHE A 68 13.37 6.41 -2.14
N CYS A 69 14.40 5.79 -1.59
CA CYS A 69 15.70 6.46 -1.40
C CYS A 69 16.65 5.96 -2.50
N SER A 70 17.52 6.85 -3.00
CA SER A 70 18.57 6.51 -3.99
C SER A 70 19.37 5.27 -3.61
N ASP A 71 19.49 5.00 -2.31
CA ASP A 71 20.31 3.93 -1.78
C ASP A 71 19.63 2.55 -1.83
N TRP A 72 18.31 2.50 -2.13
CA TRP A 72 17.50 1.27 -2.08
C TRP A 72 17.06 0.72 -3.44
N GLN A 73 16.98 1.52 -4.52
CA GLN A 73 16.93 1.08 -5.94
C GLN A 73 16.61 2.24 -6.90
N ASP A 74 17.43 2.39 -7.95
CA ASP A 74 17.30 2.89 -9.35
C ASP A 74 16.15 3.81 -9.85
N ILE A 75 15.14 4.17 -9.06
CA ILE A 75 13.99 4.96 -9.54
C ILE A 75 14.19 6.45 -9.23
N GLU A 76 14.94 7.13 -10.09
CA GLU A 76 15.09 8.60 -10.08
C GLU A 76 14.09 9.31 -11.02
N ASP A 77 13.38 8.55 -11.87
CA ASP A 77 12.41 9.11 -12.83
C ASP A 77 11.14 9.59 -12.10
N LYS A 78 10.97 10.92 -12.05
CA LYS A 78 9.77 11.58 -11.49
C LYS A 78 8.46 11.08 -12.12
N GLY A 79 8.48 10.66 -13.39
CA GLY A 79 7.33 10.10 -14.08
C GLY A 79 7.01 8.66 -13.71
N GLU A 80 8.00 7.89 -13.23
CA GLU A 80 7.81 6.56 -12.67
C GLU A 80 7.29 6.64 -11.22
N ILE A 81 7.93 7.49 -10.41
CA ILE A 81 7.49 7.93 -9.07
C ILE A 81 6.01 8.32 -9.06
N ALA A 82 5.56 9.20 -9.97
CA ALA A 82 4.15 9.60 -10.07
C ALA A 82 3.21 8.46 -10.51
N ARG A 83 3.69 7.51 -11.32
CA ARG A 83 2.90 6.34 -11.72
C ARG A 83 2.70 5.38 -10.56
N ILE A 84 3.77 5.11 -9.80
CA ILE A 84 3.71 4.27 -8.60
C ILE A 84 2.74 4.86 -7.57
N GLU A 85 2.81 6.17 -7.32
CA GLU A 85 1.88 6.84 -6.41
C GLU A 85 0.42 6.67 -6.83
N LYS A 86 0.13 6.80 -8.13
CA LYS A 86 -1.22 6.59 -8.66
C LYS A 86 -1.66 5.13 -8.56
N ASP A 87 -0.77 4.19 -8.87
CA ASP A 87 -1.05 2.76 -8.81
C ASP A 87 -1.29 2.29 -7.38
N LEU A 88 -0.57 2.84 -6.40
CA LEU A 88 -0.84 2.60 -4.98
C LEU A 88 -2.27 3.00 -4.61
N GLY A 89 -2.73 4.18 -5.05
CA GLY A 89 -4.09 4.65 -4.79
C GLY A 89 -5.15 3.74 -5.38
N VAL A 90 -4.92 3.25 -6.61
CA VAL A 90 -5.80 2.26 -7.27
C VAL A 90 -5.83 0.95 -6.48
N LYS A 91 -4.68 0.46 -6.01
CA LYS A 91 -4.61 -0.80 -5.24
C LYS A 91 -5.29 -0.67 -3.88
N LEU A 92 -5.10 0.43 -3.15
CA LEU A 92 -5.80 0.69 -1.89
C LEU A 92 -7.32 0.78 -2.09
N ALA A 93 -7.79 1.41 -3.17
CA ALA A 93 -9.21 1.44 -3.50
C ALA A 93 -9.76 0.04 -3.83
N ARG A 94 -9.00 -0.81 -4.52
CA ARG A 94 -9.37 -2.21 -4.79
C ARG A 94 -9.41 -3.04 -3.51
N TYR A 95 -8.43 -2.88 -2.63
CA TYR A 95 -8.40 -3.53 -1.32
C TYR A 95 -9.65 -3.17 -0.50
N LYS A 96 -10.00 -1.88 -0.42
CA LYS A 96 -11.23 -1.45 0.26
C LYS A 96 -12.48 -2.17 -0.26
N ARG A 97 -12.67 -2.20 -1.59
CA ARG A 97 -13.80 -2.91 -2.21
C ARG A 97 -13.78 -4.40 -1.91
N PHE A 98 -12.60 -5.02 -1.92
CA PHE A 98 -12.45 -6.45 -1.61
C PHE A 98 -12.92 -6.76 -0.18
N VAL A 99 -12.53 -5.92 0.80
CA VAL A 99 -12.99 -6.07 2.20
C VAL A 99 -14.50 -5.83 2.32
N GLU A 100 -15.01 -4.74 1.74
CA GLU A 100 -16.43 -4.37 1.81
C GLU A 100 -17.35 -5.42 1.15
N GLN A 101 -16.94 -5.99 0.01
CA GLN A 101 -17.72 -7.03 -0.68
C GLN A 101 -17.82 -8.33 0.12
N ARG A 102 -16.76 -8.69 0.87
CA ARG A 102 -16.74 -9.90 1.70
C ARG A 102 -17.55 -9.76 2.98
N GLN A 103 -17.81 -8.54 3.45
CA GLN A 103 -18.74 -8.32 4.55
C GLN A 103 -20.21 -8.44 4.15
N ALA A 104 -20.51 -8.23 2.86
CA ALA A 104 -21.87 -8.30 2.33
C ALA A 104 -22.29 -9.72 1.88
N ALA A 105 -21.37 -10.69 1.90
CA ALA A 105 -21.57 -12.08 1.47
C ALA A 105 -21.63 -13.03 2.67
#